data_AF-A0A5C7IH97-F1
#
_entry.id   AF-A0A5C7IH97-F1
#
_cell.length_a   1.000
_cell.length_b   1.000
_cell.length_c   1.000
_cell.angle_alpha   90.00
_cell.angle_beta   90.00
_cell.angle_gamma   90.00
#
_symmetry.space_group_name_H-M   'P 1'
#
loop_
_entity.id
_entity.type
_entity.pdbx_description
1 polymer ?
#
loop_
_entity_poly.entity_id
_entity_poly.type
_entity_poly.pdbx_seq_one_letter_code
_entity_poly.pdbx_strand_id
1 'polypeptide(L)'
;MSTPSSSVFSYRVLKLKSSDGEIFEVKQTVAVQSGVLKQMMEDGCTEGEIPLNNVDSPTLAKIIEWCNKHHDDDVEGRVLSQEKEKEKEKADMKRWESEFIDALNRDELYFLLIGSNYMNIKELLDCAAQKVAGMVKGKTPEAIREMFNIQSDFTEEEEKAIRKENQWAFN
;
A
#
# COMPACT_ATOMS: atom_id res chain seq x y z
N MET A 1 37.59 22.04 6.94
CA MET A 1 37.56 20.65 7.43
C MET A 1 36.18 20.12 7.09
N SER A 2 36.12 19.36 6.00
CA SER A 2 34.86 18.92 5.38
C SER A 2 34.39 17.62 6.02
N THR A 3 33.08 17.53 6.17
CA THR A 3 32.23 16.47 6.74
C THR A 3 32.68 15.03 6.46
N PRO A 4 32.53 14.09 7.41
CA PRO A 4 32.60 12.68 7.10
C PRO A 4 31.28 12.24 6.44
N SER A 5 31.32 12.09 5.12
CA SER A 5 30.38 11.27 4.36
C SER A 5 30.78 9.81 4.54
N SER A 6 30.03 9.07 5.35
CA SER A 6 29.97 7.61 5.33
C SER A 6 28.66 7.19 5.96
N SER A 7 27.76 6.74 5.09
CA SER A 7 26.45 6.17 5.33
C SER A 7 26.53 5.02 6.33
N VAL A 8 26.28 5.33 7.60
CA VAL A 8 25.93 4.33 8.59
C VAL A 8 24.44 4.08 8.41
N PHE A 9 24.06 3.17 7.50
CA PHE A 9 22.76 2.50 7.63
C PHE A 9 22.85 1.65 8.90
N SER A 10 22.64 2.35 10.01
CA SER A 10 22.62 1.79 11.35
C SER A 10 21.44 0.82 11.42
N TYR A 11 21.57 -0.27 12.18
CA TYR A 11 20.48 -1.19 12.58
C TYR A 11 19.44 -0.48 13.47
N ARG A 12 19.10 0.78 13.17
CA ARG A 12 18.20 1.62 13.91
C ARG A 12 16.78 1.16 13.65
N VAL A 13 16.02 1.17 14.73
CA VAL A 13 14.60 0.88 14.78
C VAL A 13 13.87 2.20 14.95
N LEU A 14 12.87 2.45 14.13
CA LEU A 14 11.92 3.55 14.27
C LEU A 14 10.76 3.12 15.15
N LYS A 15 10.25 4.03 15.97
CA LYS A 15 9.03 3.85 16.74
C LYS A 15 7.90 4.59 16.04
N LEU A 16 6.99 3.86 15.42
CA LEU A 16 5.83 4.40 14.74
C LEU A 16 4.62 4.29 15.67
N LYS A 17 3.93 5.40 15.93
CA LYS A 17 2.73 5.41 16.77
C LYS A 17 1.49 5.53 15.89
N SER A 18 0.61 4.54 15.94
CA SER A 18 -0.67 4.56 15.21
C SER A 18 -1.63 5.61 15.76
N SER A 19 -2.71 5.88 15.02
CA SER A 19 -3.74 6.87 15.38
C SER A 19 -4.52 6.50 16.65
N ASP A 20 -4.63 5.22 16.95
CA ASP A 20 -5.20 4.62 18.17
C ASP A 20 -4.15 4.42 19.29
N GLY A 21 -2.89 4.82 19.04
CA GLY A 21 -1.87 5.02 20.06
C GLY A 21 -0.96 3.83 20.33
N GLU A 22 -1.07 2.74 19.57
CA GLU A 22 -0.15 1.60 19.63
C GLU A 22 1.20 1.97 19.01
N ILE A 23 2.28 1.38 19.52
CA ILE A 23 3.64 1.66 19.06
C ILE A 23 4.21 0.42 18.36
N PHE A 24 4.69 0.63 17.13
CA PHE A 24 5.33 -0.37 16.30
C PHE A 24 6.81 -0.05 16.16
N GLU A 25 7.64 -1.06 16.39
CA GLU A 25 9.08 -0.99 16.21
C GLU A 25 9.46 -1.57 14.83
N VAL A 26 9.98 -0.72 13.95
CA VAL A 26 10.27 -1.09 12.55
C VAL A 26 11.71 -0.76 12.20
N LYS A 27 12.45 -1.70 11.61
CA LYS A 27 13.82 -1.45 11.13
C LYS A 27 13.80 -0.30 10.11
N GLN A 28 14.76 0.62 10.18
CA GLN A 28 14.89 1.71 9.20
C GLN A 28 15.00 1.19 7.76
N THR A 29 15.67 0.05 7.57
CA THR A 29 15.83 -0.58 6.24
C THR A 29 14.50 -1.03 5.65
N VAL A 30 13.53 -1.42 6.48
CA VAL A 30 12.16 -1.74 6.07
C VAL A 30 11.36 -0.45 5.88
N ALA A 31 11.46 0.47 6.83
CA ALA A 31 10.71 1.73 6.84
C ALA A 31 11.02 2.65 5.65
N VAL A 32 12.22 2.55 5.05
CA VAL A 32 12.63 3.37 3.89
C VAL A 32 11.77 3.12 2.63
N GLN A 33 11.01 2.03 2.60
CA GLN A 33 10.03 1.77 1.54
C GLN A 33 8.86 2.76 1.57
N SER A 34 8.57 3.35 2.74
CA SER A 34 7.63 4.46 2.84
C SER A 34 8.32 5.75 2.41
N GLY A 35 7.77 6.42 1.40
CA GLY A 35 8.29 7.72 0.96
C GLY A 35 8.23 8.78 2.06
N VAL A 36 7.21 8.73 2.93
CA VAL A 36 7.08 9.64 4.08
C VAL A 36 8.19 9.40 5.09
N LEU A 37 8.37 8.15 5.55
CA LEU A 37 9.39 7.83 6.54
C LEU A 37 10.81 8.04 5.98
N LYS A 38 11.02 7.77 4.70
CA LYS A 38 12.27 8.06 4.01
C LYS A 38 12.63 9.54 4.09
N GLN A 39 11.69 10.43 3.76
CA GLN A 39 11.92 11.88 3.85
C GLN A 39 12.18 12.30 5.31
N MET A 40 11.41 11.79 6.27
CA MET A 40 11.65 12.09 7.69
C MET A 40 13.03 11.65 8.19
N MET A 41 13.54 10.52 7.68
CA MET A 41 14.90 10.05 7.99
C MET A 41 15.96 10.96 7.39
N GLU A 42 15.79 11.41 6.14
CA GLU A 42 16.69 12.34 5.47
C GLU A 42 16.75 13.70 6.17
N ASP A 43 15.61 14.16 6.69
CA ASP A 43 15.49 15.40 7.47
C ASP A 43 15.98 15.26 8.93
N GLY A 44 16.36 14.05 9.36
CA GLY A 44 16.82 13.78 10.73
C GLY A 44 15.71 13.81 11.80
N CYS A 45 14.43 13.86 11.40
CA CYS A 45 13.27 13.97 12.29
C CYS A 45 12.77 12.59 12.77
N THR A 46 13.69 11.70 13.15
CA THR A 46 13.35 10.32 13.60
C THR A 46 13.75 10.03 15.04
N GLU A 47 14.06 11.08 15.81
CA GLU A 47 14.29 10.98 17.24
C GLU A 47 12.95 10.87 17.99
N GLY A 48 12.69 9.72 18.62
CA GLY A 48 11.49 9.48 19.42
C GLY A 48 10.39 8.71 18.69
N GLU A 49 9.14 8.96 19.09
CA GLU A 49 7.94 8.34 18.49
C GLU A 49 7.46 9.19 17.31
N ILE A 50 7.26 8.55 16.15
CA ILE A 50 6.72 9.16 14.94
C ILE A 50 5.21 8.95 14.92
N PRO A 51 4.38 10.00 15.09
CA PRO A 51 2.93 9.86 15.11
C PRO A 51 2.35 9.74 13.69
N LEU A 52 1.64 8.64 13.43
CA LEU A 52 0.92 8.35 12.19
C LEU A 52 -0.59 8.51 12.43
N ASN A 53 -1.04 9.75 12.61
CA ASN A 53 -2.42 10.06 13.03
C ASN A 53 -3.51 9.61 12.05
N ASN A 54 -3.17 9.22 10.83
CA ASN A 54 -4.10 8.80 9.79
C ASN A 54 -4.08 7.28 9.53
N VAL A 55 -3.35 6.50 10.33
CA VAL A 55 -3.23 5.04 10.17
C VAL A 55 -3.46 4.36 11.51
N ASP A 56 -4.51 3.54 11.60
CA ASP A 56 -4.79 2.74 12.79
C ASP A 56 -3.83 1.54 12.91
N SER A 57 -3.80 0.91 14.08
CA SER A 57 -2.91 -0.22 14.36
C SER A 57 -3.11 -1.41 13.41
N PRO A 58 -4.34 -1.87 13.10
CA PRO A 58 -4.54 -2.98 12.17
C PRO A 58 -4.03 -2.70 10.76
N THR A 59 -4.21 -1.47 10.26
CA THR A 59 -3.72 -1.07 8.95
C THR A 59 -2.20 -0.91 8.95
N LEU A 60 -1.65 -0.30 9.99
CA LEU A 60 -0.20 -0.12 10.14
C LEU A 60 0.52 -1.47 10.22
N ALA A 61 -0.04 -2.44 10.94
CA ALA A 61 0.49 -3.81 11.02
C ALA A 61 0.59 -4.47 9.62
N LYS A 62 -0.45 -4.34 8.80
CA LYS A 62 -0.46 -4.86 7.42
C LYS A 62 0.53 -4.15 6.50
N ILE A 63 0.65 -2.84 6.62
CA ILE A 63 1.64 -2.06 5.88
C ILE A 63 3.06 -2.52 6.26
N ILE A 64 3.31 -2.75 7.55
CA ILE A 64 4.60 -3.26 8.04
C ILE A 64 4.86 -4.69 7.56
N GLU A 65 3.85 -5.57 7.57
CA GLU A 65 3.94 -6.93 7.01
C GLU A 65 4.34 -6.89 5.53
N TRP A 66 3.67 -6.05 4.74
CA TRP A 66 3.99 -5.83 3.33
C TRP A 66 5.43 -5.37 3.14
N CYS A 67 5.85 -4.33 3.86
CA CYS A 67 7.20 -3.80 3.76
C CYS A 67 8.24 -4.84 4.19
N ASN A 68 8.01 -5.62 5.24
CA ASN A 68 8.94 -6.68 5.63
C ASN A 68 9.07 -7.76 4.54
N LYS A 69 7.96 -8.13 3.90
CA LYS A 69 7.99 -9.12 2.82
C LYS A 69 8.73 -8.64 1.58
N HIS A 70 8.60 -7.35 1.25
CA HIS A 70 9.28 -6.69 0.14
C HIS A 70 10.68 -6.19 0.49
N HIS A 71 11.05 -6.28 1.77
CA HIS A 71 12.39 -5.97 2.21
C HIS A 71 13.33 -7.11 1.84
N ASP A 72 14.37 -6.76 1.10
CA ASP A 72 15.40 -7.69 0.69
C ASP A 72 16.51 -7.73 1.77
N ASP A 73 16.38 -8.63 2.75
CA ASP A 73 17.42 -8.84 3.77
C ASP A 73 18.67 -9.54 3.18
N ASP A 74 18.62 -10.07 1.94
CA ASP A 74 19.60 -11.04 1.42
C ASP A 74 20.34 -10.54 0.16
N VAL A 75 20.73 -9.26 0.18
CA VAL A 75 21.47 -8.62 -0.93
C VAL A 75 22.83 -9.30 -1.19
N GLU A 76 23.43 -9.95 -0.21
CA GLU A 76 24.73 -10.63 -0.36
C GLU A 76 24.63 -12.02 -1.02
N GLY A 77 23.49 -12.73 -0.93
CA GLY A 77 23.30 -14.07 -1.53
C GLY A 77 22.90 -14.06 -3.02
N ARG A 78 22.29 -12.97 -3.51
CA ARG A 78 21.65 -12.91 -4.85
C ARG A 78 22.56 -12.58 -6.03
N VAL A 79 23.84 -12.28 -5.78
CA VAL A 79 24.78 -11.94 -6.86
C VAL A 79 25.08 -13.14 -7.78
N LEU A 80 24.73 -14.37 -7.36
CA LEU A 80 25.01 -15.62 -8.09
C LEU A 80 23.78 -16.43 -8.55
N SER A 81 22.55 -15.97 -8.30
CA SER A 81 21.32 -16.72 -8.66
C SER A 81 21.07 -16.73 -10.18
N GLN A 82 20.68 -17.89 -10.73
CA GLN A 82 20.39 -18.07 -12.16
C GLN A 82 19.14 -17.28 -12.60
N GLU A 83 19.02 -16.93 -13.89
CA GLU A 83 17.83 -16.22 -14.42
C GLU A 83 16.51 -16.91 -14.07
N LYS A 84 16.48 -18.25 -14.13
CA LYS A 84 15.31 -19.05 -13.76
C LYS A 84 14.92 -18.93 -12.29
N GLU A 85 15.90 -18.77 -11.39
CA GLU A 85 15.64 -18.58 -9.96
C GLU A 85 15.03 -17.19 -9.71
N LYS A 86 15.56 -16.15 -10.37
CA LYS A 86 15.01 -14.79 -10.31
C LYS A 86 13.58 -14.71 -10.85
N GLU A 87 13.28 -15.42 -11.93
CA GLU A 87 11.92 -15.50 -12.47
C GLU A 87 10.96 -16.18 -11.50
N LYS A 88 11.40 -17.26 -10.86
CA LYS A 88 10.62 -17.97 -9.84
C LYS A 88 10.37 -17.10 -8.61
N GLU A 89 11.38 -16.43 -8.08
CA GLU A 89 11.24 -15.50 -6.94
C GLU A 89 10.23 -14.39 -7.24
N LYS A 90 10.28 -13.81 -8.44
CA LYS A 90 9.30 -12.80 -8.88
C LYS A 90 7.89 -13.38 -8.98
N ALA A 91 7.74 -14.61 -9.47
CA ALA A 91 6.45 -15.27 -9.55
C ALA A 91 5.88 -15.58 -8.15
N ASP A 92 6.72 -16.05 -7.24
CA ASP A 92 6.37 -16.34 -5.85
C ASP A 92 5.99 -15.04 -5.10
N MET A 93 6.69 -13.93 -5.36
CA MET A 93 6.34 -12.61 -4.80
C MET A 93 4.97 -12.15 -5.30
N LYS A 94 4.73 -12.14 -6.61
CA LYS A 94 3.43 -11.76 -7.18
C LYS A 94 2.28 -12.62 -6.67
N ARG A 95 2.54 -13.91 -6.46
CA ARG A 95 1.55 -14.82 -5.87
C ARG A 95 1.22 -14.41 -4.44
N TRP A 96 2.24 -14.15 -3.62
CA TRP A 96 2.05 -13.68 -2.26
C TRP A 96 1.31 -12.34 -2.21
N GLU A 97 1.65 -11.39 -3.08
CA GLU A 97 0.96 -10.09 -3.18
C GLU A 97 -0.54 -10.28 -3.46
N SER A 98 -0.89 -11.17 -4.40
CA SER A 98 -2.29 -11.50 -4.69
C SER A 98 -2.97 -12.13 -3.48
N GLU A 99 -2.35 -13.13 -2.85
CA GLU A 99 -2.91 -13.82 -1.69
C GLU A 99 -3.11 -12.86 -0.49
N PHE A 100 -2.16 -11.95 -0.28
CA PHE A 100 -2.21 -10.92 0.76
C PHE A 100 -3.39 -9.97 0.55
N ILE A 101 -3.56 -9.44 -0.67
CA ILE A 101 -4.66 -8.52 -0.99
C ILE A 101 -6.02 -9.24 -1.05
N ASP A 102 -6.04 -10.48 -1.54
CA ASP A 102 -7.26 -11.29 -1.65
C ASP A 102 -7.83 -11.72 -0.29
N ALA A 103 -6.98 -11.83 0.73
CA ALA A 103 -7.38 -12.15 2.10
C ALA A 103 -8.09 -10.97 2.82
N LEU A 104 -7.97 -9.75 2.32
CA LEU A 104 -8.55 -8.56 2.95
C LEU A 104 -10.04 -8.45 2.68
N ASN A 105 -10.79 -8.08 3.71
CA ASN A 105 -12.17 -7.66 3.54
C ASN A 105 -12.25 -6.21 2.98
N ARG A 106 -13.46 -5.75 2.69
CA ARG A 106 -13.70 -4.44 2.05
C ARG A 106 -13.20 -3.26 2.89
N ASP A 107 -13.44 -3.29 4.20
CA ASP A 107 -13.06 -2.21 5.10
C ASP A 107 -11.54 -2.20 5.26
N GLU A 108 -10.94 -3.37 5.41
CA GLU A 108 -9.49 -3.52 5.47
C GLU A 108 -8.82 -3.05 4.18
N LEU A 109 -9.37 -3.38 3.01
CA LEU A 109 -8.87 -2.91 1.71
C LEU A 109 -9.01 -1.39 1.58
N TYR A 110 -10.10 -0.81 2.07
CA TYR A 110 -10.32 0.64 2.08
C TYR A 110 -9.30 1.36 2.96
N PHE A 111 -9.12 0.92 4.20
CA PHE A 111 -8.13 1.50 5.10
C PHE A 111 -6.70 1.29 4.58
N LEU A 112 -6.39 0.13 4.00
CA LEU A 112 -5.10 -0.13 3.38
C LEU A 112 -4.84 0.81 2.20
N LEU A 113 -5.84 1.09 1.36
CA LEU A 113 -5.71 2.04 0.24
C LEU A 113 -5.33 3.45 0.75
N ILE A 114 -6.05 3.94 1.76
CA ILE A 114 -5.80 5.27 2.35
C ILE A 114 -4.45 5.30 3.07
N GLY A 115 -4.16 4.28 3.89
CA GLY A 115 -2.91 4.17 4.63
C GLY A 115 -1.69 4.07 3.72
N SER A 116 -1.77 3.30 2.64
CA SER A 116 -0.68 3.14 1.66
C SER A 116 -0.42 4.43 0.88
N ASN A 117 -1.49 5.15 0.50
CA ASN A 117 -1.38 6.47 -0.10
C ASN A 117 -0.75 7.47 0.88
N TYR A 118 -1.20 7.49 2.14
CA TYR A 118 -0.66 8.37 3.18
C TYR A 118 0.84 8.08 3.43
N MET A 119 1.22 6.81 3.55
CA MET A 119 2.61 6.39 3.76
C MET A 119 3.46 6.47 2.49
N ASN A 120 2.87 6.80 1.34
CA ASN A 120 3.49 6.84 0.02
C ASN A 120 4.22 5.54 -0.34
N ILE A 121 3.50 4.42 -0.31
CA ILE A 121 3.98 3.08 -0.70
C ILE A 121 3.28 2.69 -1.99
N LYS A 122 3.90 3.03 -3.13
CA LYS A 122 3.28 2.92 -4.46
C LYS A 122 2.87 1.50 -4.83
N GLU A 123 3.73 0.51 -4.59
CA GLU A 123 3.46 -0.89 -4.98
C GLU A 123 2.25 -1.45 -4.24
N LEU A 124 2.16 -1.21 -2.94
CA LEU A 124 1.01 -1.61 -2.13
C LEU A 124 -0.28 -0.89 -2.56
N LEU A 125 -0.19 0.41 -2.84
CA LEU A 125 -1.31 1.20 -3.35
C LEU A 125 -1.81 0.67 -4.70
N ASP A 126 -0.91 0.34 -5.62
CA ASP A 126 -1.24 -0.20 -6.94
C ASP A 126 -1.92 -1.58 -6.82
N CYS A 127 -1.41 -2.48 -5.97
CA CYS A 127 -2.00 -3.80 -5.74
C CYS A 127 -3.41 -3.70 -5.14
N ALA A 128 -3.59 -2.84 -4.13
CA ALA A 128 -4.92 -2.59 -3.55
C ALA A 128 -5.88 -1.96 -4.59
N ALA A 129 -5.42 -0.99 -5.37
CA ALA A 129 -6.21 -0.35 -6.43
C ALA A 129 -6.62 -1.34 -7.53
N GLN A 130 -5.72 -2.26 -7.92
CA GLN A 130 -6.03 -3.32 -8.89
C GLN A 130 -7.13 -4.25 -8.39
N LYS A 131 -7.12 -4.61 -7.11
CA LYS A 131 -8.19 -5.40 -6.50
C LYS A 131 -9.54 -4.68 -6.56
N VAL A 132 -9.57 -3.40 -6.19
CA VAL A 132 -10.78 -2.56 -6.30
C VAL A 132 -11.27 -2.48 -7.75
N ALA A 133 -10.37 -2.26 -8.70
CA ALA A 133 -10.71 -2.24 -10.13
C ALA A 133 -11.29 -3.58 -10.59
N GLY A 134 -10.75 -4.71 -10.12
CA GLY A 134 -11.28 -6.05 -10.36
C GLY A 134 -12.69 -6.26 -9.80
N MET A 135 -13.00 -5.68 -8.64
CA MET A 135 -14.35 -5.73 -8.04
C MET A 135 -15.37 -4.92 -8.85
N VAL A 136 -14.94 -3.81 -9.45
CA VAL A 136 -15.79 -2.93 -10.28
C VAL A 136 -16.00 -3.50 -11.68
N LYS A 137 -14.99 -4.18 -12.23
CA LYS A 137 -14.99 -4.69 -13.60
C LYS A 137 -16.19 -5.60 -13.87
N GLY A 138 -16.97 -5.25 -14.89
CA GLY A 138 -18.13 -6.02 -15.33
C GLY A 138 -19.38 -5.87 -14.46
N LYS A 139 -19.36 -5.02 -13.43
CA LYS A 139 -20.56 -4.68 -12.65
C LYS A 139 -21.31 -3.52 -13.29
N THR A 140 -22.64 -3.52 -13.14
CA THR A 140 -23.47 -2.39 -13.56
C THR A 140 -23.30 -1.21 -12.58
N PRO A 141 -23.60 0.02 -13.00
CA PRO A 141 -23.57 1.19 -12.11
C PRO A 141 -24.36 0.98 -10.81
N GLU A 142 -25.50 0.29 -10.87
CA GLU A 142 -26.36 0.00 -9.71
C GLU A 142 -25.69 -0.98 -8.76
N ALA A 143 -25.09 -2.04 -9.28
CA ALA A 143 -24.36 -3.01 -8.48
C ALA A 143 -23.10 -2.41 -7.85
N ILE A 144 -22.44 -1.45 -8.52
CA ILE A 144 -21.31 -0.69 -7.97
C ILE A 144 -21.81 0.22 -6.85
N ARG A 145 -22.92 0.94 -7.05
CA ARG A 145 -23.53 1.81 -6.04
C ARG A 145 -23.89 1.02 -4.78
N GLU A 146 -24.55 -0.12 -4.93
CA GLU A 146 -24.86 -1.02 -3.80
C GLU A 146 -23.59 -1.52 -3.12
N MET A 147 -22.59 -1.94 -3.90
CA MET A 147 -21.33 -2.48 -3.37
C MET A 147 -20.50 -1.43 -2.62
N PHE A 148 -20.53 -0.17 -3.00
CA PHE A 148 -19.82 0.89 -2.28
C PHE A 148 -20.75 1.72 -1.38
N ASN A 149 -22.00 1.31 -1.24
CA ASN A 149 -23.03 2.02 -0.48
C ASN A 149 -23.14 3.51 -0.89
N ILE A 150 -23.06 3.77 -2.20
CA ILE A 150 -23.13 5.10 -2.82
C ILE A 150 -24.59 5.42 -3.13
N GLN A 151 -25.08 6.54 -2.61
CA GLN A 151 -26.39 7.07 -2.95
C GLN A 151 -26.36 7.69 -4.35
N SER A 152 -27.34 7.37 -5.19
CA SER A 152 -27.51 8.05 -6.48
C SER A 152 -27.96 9.49 -6.26
N ASP A 153 -27.20 10.43 -6.78
CA ASP A 153 -27.47 11.87 -6.80
C ASP A 153 -28.14 12.34 -8.10
N PHE A 154 -28.21 11.48 -9.12
CA PHE A 154 -28.89 11.75 -10.38
C PHE A 154 -30.41 11.60 -10.28
N THR A 155 -31.12 12.49 -10.96
CA THR A 155 -32.54 12.30 -11.30
C THR A 155 -32.73 11.23 -12.36
N GLU A 156 -33.93 10.66 -12.47
CA GLU A 156 -34.23 9.65 -13.51
C GLU A 156 -33.99 10.15 -14.94
N GLU A 157 -34.21 11.45 -15.18
CA GLU A 157 -34.02 12.07 -16.50
C GLU A 157 -32.53 12.18 -16.84
N GLU A 158 -31.70 12.58 -15.88
CA GLU A 158 -30.23 12.65 -16.02
C GLU A 158 -29.63 11.26 -16.20
N GLU A 159 -30.09 10.26 -15.44
CA GLU A 159 -29.59 8.88 -15.57
C GLU A 159 -29.94 8.30 -16.95
N LYS A 160 -31.15 8.55 -17.47
CA LYS A 160 -31.55 8.14 -18.82
C LYS A 160 -30.71 8.86 -19.90
N ALA A 161 -30.41 10.15 -19.72
CA ALA A 161 -29.57 10.91 -20.64
C ALA A 161 -28.13 10.35 -20.65
N ILE A 162 -27.52 10.15 -19.48
CA ILE A 162 -26.17 9.58 -19.34
C ILE A 162 -26.11 8.17 -19.91
N ARG A 163 -27.12 7.32 -19.66
CA ARG A 163 -27.18 5.97 -20.26
C ARG A 163 -27.32 6.01 -21.78
N LYS A 164 -28.07 6.97 -22.34
CA LYS A 164 -28.20 7.16 -23.78
C LYS A 164 -26.89 7.61 -24.43
N GLU A 165 -26.17 8.52 -23.78
CA GLU A 165 -24.86 9.01 -24.26
C GLU A 165 -23.77 7.93 -24.16
N ASN A 166 -23.82 7.11 -23.11
CA ASN A 166 -22.83 6.07 -22.84
C ASN A 166 -23.25 4.69 -23.33
N GLN A 167 -24.16 4.60 -24.30
CA GLN A 167 -24.62 3.31 -24.87
C GLN A 167 -23.46 2.42 -25.37
N TRP A 168 -22.36 3.02 -25.80
CA TRP A 168 -21.15 2.31 -26.23
C TRP A 168 -20.53 1.44 -25.12
N ALA A 169 -20.78 1.75 -23.85
CA ALA A 169 -20.26 1.00 -22.69
C ALA A 169 -21.21 -0.12 -22.22
N PHE A 170 -22.44 -0.17 -22.75
CA PHE A 170 -23.50 -1.09 -22.31
C PHE A 170 -23.98 -2.05 -23.41
N ASN A 171 -23.40 -2.00 -24.61
CA ASN A 171 -23.69 -2.87 -25.76
C ASN A 171 -22.59 -3.92 -25.99
#